data_AF-A0A812L0B1-F1
#
_entry.id   AF-A0A812L0B1-F1
#
_cell.length_a   1.000
_cell.length_b   1.000
_cell.length_c   1.000
_cell.angle_alpha   90.00
_cell.angle_beta   90.00
_cell.angle_gamma   90.00
#
_symmetry.space_group_name_H-M   'P 1'
#
loop_
_entity.id
_entity.type
_entity.pdbx_description
1 polymer ?
#
loop_
_entity_poly.entity_id
_entity_poly.type
_entity_poly.pdbx_seq_one_letter_code
_entity_poly.pdbx_strand_id
1 'polypeptide(L)'
;MVKMDEMELGDFATNFKRDEKIDRFVEEHSLSEAARCRLVELRVRRKAEQDEDLRKLAQHLCICADRSFTAISLVKKVVQGRIDDFPDMTRAGAIAERFQLDEASLRKLRDIVEKRAEDLAVVLAHLEEVLAAAYSPSATLVK
;
A
#
# COMPACT_ATOMS: atom_id res chain seq x y z
N MET A 1 -19.42 33.82 27.82
CA MET A 1 -20.24 32.59 27.81
C MET A 1 -19.88 31.83 26.54
N VAL A 2 -19.02 30.83 26.66
CA VAL A 2 -18.50 30.04 25.53
C VAL A 2 -19.59 29.03 25.15
N LYS A 3 -20.10 29.09 23.92
CA LYS A 3 -21.06 28.10 23.41
C LYS A 3 -20.31 26.81 23.08
N MET A 4 -20.67 25.74 23.78
CA MET A 4 -20.07 24.40 23.72
C MET A 4 -20.80 23.49 22.71
N ASP A 5 -21.07 23.96 21.49
CA ASP A 5 -21.98 23.23 20.56
C ASP A 5 -21.34 22.76 19.24
N GLU A 6 -20.01 22.66 19.15
CA GLU A 6 -19.36 22.01 17.99
C GLU A 6 -18.29 21.03 18.48
N MET A 7 -18.73 19.92 19.06
CA MET A 7 -17.88 18.78 19.43
C MET A 7 -18.54 17.46 19.06
N GLU A 8 -19.19 17.38 17.89
CA GLU A 8 -19.70 16.12 17.33
C GLU A 8 -19.51 16.08 15.82
N LEU A 9 -18.26 15.84 15.43
CA LEU A 9 -17.82 15.12 14.23
C LEU A 9 -16.30 15.24 14.24
N GLY A 10 -15.60 14.11 14.20
CA GLY A 10 -14.13 14.06 14.14
C GLY A 10 -13.56 14.57 12.82
N ASP A 11 -14.17 15.58 12.23
CA ASP A 11 -13.67 16.32 11.09
C ASP A 11 -12.64 17.31 11.60
N PHE A 12 -11.38 16.93 11.45
CA PHE A 12 -10.24 17.82 11.58
C PHE A 12 -10.30 18.89 10.48
N ALA A 13 -11.19 19.88 10.64
CA ALA A 13 -11.18 21.14 9.91
C ALA A 13 -9.98 21.95 10.38
N THR A 14 -8.80 21.50 9.96
CA THR A 14 -7.53 22.15 10.28
C THR A 14 -6.97 22.64 8.96
N ASN A 15 -6.81 23.96 8.86
CA ASN A 15 -6.10 24.64 7.79
C ASN A 15 -4.63 24.21 7.81
N PHE A 16 -4.35 22.97 7.41
CA PHE A 16 -3.00 22.47 7.27
C PHE A 16 -2.37 23.13 6.05
N LYS A 17 -1.16 23.67 6.22
CA LYS A 17 -0.32 24.03 5.08
C LYS A 17 -0.28 22.85 4.11
N ARG A 18 -0.64 23.13 2.86
CA ARG A 18 -0.53 22.17 1.75
C ARG A 18 0.86 21.58 1.76
N ASP A 19 0.90 20.27 1.60
CA ASP A 19 2.12 19.51 1.55
C ASP A 19 2.22 18.96 0.14
N GLU A 20 3.06 19.58 -0.67
CA GLU A 20 3.23 19.19 -2.08
C GLU A 20 3.63 17.72 -2.24
N LYS A 21 4.27 17.12 -1.23
CA LYS A 21 4.66 15.71 -1.26
C LYS A 21 3.45 14.81 -1.05
N ILE A 22 2.59 15.12 -0.08
CA ILE A 22 1.34 14.38 0.14
C ILE A 22 0.41 14.58 -1.05
N ASP A 23 0.27 15.81 -1.54
CA ASP A 23 -0.61 16.11 -2.66
C ASP A 23 -0.16 15.34 -3.92
N ARG A 24 1.15 15.31 -4.21
CA ARG A 24 1.71 14.50 -5.32
C ARG A 24 1.46 13.01 -5.13
N PHE A 25 1.65 12.48 -3.93
CA PHE A 25 1.41 11.06 -3.63
C PHE A 25 -0.07 10.67 -3.80
N VAL A 26 -0.98 11.57 -3.40
CA VAL A 26 -2.42 11.40 -3.58
C VAL A 26 -2.78 11.38 -5.07
N GLU A 27 -2.20 12.26 -5.86
CA GLU A 27 -2.39 12.29 -7.32
C GLU A 27 -1.83 11.03 -7.99
N GLU A 28 -0.59 10.66 -7.69
CA GLU A 28 0.11 9.49 -8.26
C GLU A 28 -0.67 8.18 -8.03
N HIS A 29 -1.27 8.03 -6.85
CA HIS A 29 -2.02 6.83 -6.49
C HIS A 29 -3.54 6.98 -6.62
N SER A 30 -4.03 8.12 -7.13
CA SER A 30 -5.47 8.43 -7.28
C SER A 30 -6.26 8.19 -5.98
N LEU A 31 -5.77 8.74 -4.87
CA LEU A 31 -6.36 8.55 -3.54
C LEU A 31 -7.51 9.52 -3.27
N SER A 32 -8.49 9.09 -2.47
CA SER A 32 -9.61 9.92 -2.05
C SER A 32 -9.20 10.97 -1.00
N GLU A 33 -10.04 12.00 -0.80
CA GLU A 33 -9.80 13.02 0.23
C GLU A 33 -9.71 12.41 1.64
N ALA A 34 -10.49 11.36 1.91
CA ALA A 34 -10.41 10.64 3.19
C ALA A 34 -9.02 10.01 3.41
N ALA A 35 -8.41 9.45 2.36
CA ALA A 35 -7.05 8.93 2.41
C ALA A 35 -6.01 10.05 2.54
N ARG A 36 -6.22 11.19 1.86
CA ARG A 36 -5.39 12.40 2.00
C ARG A 36 -5.37 12.91 3.44
N CYS A 37 -6.52 13.05 4.09
CA CYS A 37 -6.61 13.46 5.50
C CYS A 37 -5.79 12.55 6.43
N ARG A 38 -5.79 11.23 6.17
CA ARG A 38 -4.95 10.28 6.92
C ARG A 38 -3.47 10.47 6.66
N LEU A 39 -3.05 10.68 5.41
CA LEU A 39 -1.65 10.97 5.10
C LEU A 39 -1.16 12.27 5.76
N VAL A 40 -2.03 13.27 5.92
CA VAL A 40 -1.70 14.48 6.68
C VAL A 40 -1.52 14.17 8.18
N GLU A 41 -2.35 13.30 8.75
CA GLU A 41 -2.18 12.81 10.14
C GLU A 41 -0.82 12.10 10.31
N LEU A 42 -0.46 11.23 9.36
CA LEU A 42 0.83 10.53 9.34
C LEU A 42 2.00 11.54 9.43
N ARG A 43 2.01 12.56 8.58
CA ARG A 43 3.05 13.61 8.59
C ARG A 43 3.15 14.31 9.94
N VAL A 44 2.02 14.64 10.54
CA VAL A 44 2.02 15.36 11.84
C VAL A 44 2.63 14.49 12.94
N ARG A 45 2.35 13.18 12.92
CA ARG A 45 2.77 12.26 13.98
C ARG A 45 4.16 11.64 13.77
N ARG A 46 4.60 11.49 12.53
CA ARG A 46 5.84 10.79 12.12
C ARG A 46 6.61 11.58 11.07
N LYS A 47 6.87 12.85 11.37
CA LYS A 47 7.50 13.80 10.42
C LYS A 47 8.91 13.35 10.00
N ALA A 48 9.68 12.74 10.89
CA ALA A 48 11.06 12.34 10.61
C ALA A 48 11.12 11.10 9.69
N GLU A 49 10.15 10.20 9.83
CA GLU A 49 10.06 8.93 9.10
C GLU A 49 9.15 8.99 7.86
N GLN A 50 8.54 10.16 7.57
CA GLN A 50 7.54 10.34 6.51
C GLN A 50 7.97 9.74 5.16
N ASP A 51 9.24 9.88 4.80
CA ASP A 51 9.76 9.43 3.51
C ASP A 51 9.80 7.90 3.41
N GLU A 52 10.22 7.24 4.49
CA GLU A 52 10.23 5.79 4.57
C GLU A 52 8.79 5.25 4.63
N ASP A 53 7.92 5.90 5.40
CA ASP A 53 6.52 5.53 5.54
C ASP A 53 5.79 5.61 4.18
N LEU A 54 5.96 6.72 3.45
CA LEU A 54 5.39 6.90 2.11
C LEU A 54 5.94 5.87 1.11
N ARG A 55 7.24 5.56 1.18
CA ARG A 55 7.84 4.53 0.31
C ARG A 55 7.22 3.15 0.58
N LYS A 56 7.09 2.75 1.84
CA LYS A 56 6.45 1.47 2.21
C LYS A 56 4.99 1.46 1.77
N LEU A 57 4.24 2.54 2.02
CA LEU A 57 2.86 2.70 1.56
C LEU A 57 2.74 2.52 0.04
N ALA A 58 3.59 3.18 -0.75
CA ALA A 58 3.59 3.07 -2.21
C ALA A 58 3.69 1.62 -2.68
N GLN A 59 4.60 0.84 -2.08
CA GLN A 59 4.80 -0.57 -2.44
C GLN A 59 3.52 -1.40 -2.28
N HIS A 60 2.73 -1.15 -1.24
CA HIS A 60 1.44 -1.80 -1.05
C HIS A 60 0.39 -1.26 -2.04
N LEU A 61 0.34 0.05 -2.28
CA LEU A 61 -0.69 0.66 -3.15
C LEU A 61 -0.57 0.24 -4.61
N CYS A 62 0.63 -0.07 -5.10
CA CYS A 62 0.85 -0.54 -6.47
C CYS A 62 0.15 -1.87 -6.77
N ILE A 63 -0.05 -2.73 -5.77
CA ILE A 63 -0.63 -4.06 -5.93
C ILE A 63 -2.05 -4.18 -5.36
N CYS A 64 -2.70 -3.04 -5.05
CA CYS A 64 -4.02 -3.02 -4.44
C CYS A 64 -5.13 -2.61 -5.40
N ALA A 65 -6.26 -3.34 -5.31
CA ALA A 65 -7.51 -3.02 -5.99
C ALA A 65 -8.11 -1.69 -5.50
N ASP A 66 -8.26 -1.53 -4.18
CA ASP A 66 -8.71 -0.28 -3.55
C ASP A 66 -7.53 0.41 -2.85
N ARG A 67 -6.94 1.36 -3.56
CA ARG A 67 -5.80 2.15 -3.06
C ARG A 67 -6.20 3.08 -1.93
N SER A 68 -7.39 3.65 -1.96
CA SER A 68 -7.84 4.60 -0.92
C SER A 68 -8.09 3.89 0.40
N PHE A 69 -8.84 2.79 0.39
CA PHE A 69 -9.09 1.98 1.58
C PHE A 69 -7.77 1.42 2.15
N THR A 70 -6.90 0.93 1.27
CA THR A 70 -5.61 0.40 1.68
C THR A 70 -4.74 1.50 2.31
N ALA A 71 -4.62 2.67 1.69
CA ALA A 71 -3.86 3.79 2.25
C ALA A 71 -4.36 4.16 3.65
N ILE A 72 -5.67 4.28 3.86
CA ILE A 72 -6.27 4.59 5.17
C ILE A 72 -5.90 3.52 6.22
N SER A 73 -6.04 2.24 5.86
CA SER A 73 -5.75 1.11 6.76
C SER A 73 -4.27 1.04 7.13
N LEU A 74 -3.38 1.21 6.15
CA LEU A 74 -1.94 1.17 6.36
C LEU A 74 -1.48 2.37 7.20
N VAL A 75 -1.91 3.58 6.88
CA VAL A 75 -1.58 4.79 7.65
C VAL A 75 -1.96 4.64 9.12
N LYS A 76 -3.16 4.08 9.39
CA LYS A 76 -3.60 3.81 10.78
C LYS A 76 -2.62 2.91 11.52
N LYS A 77 -2.12 1.84 10.89
CA LYS A 77 -1.14 0.92 11.49
C LYS A 77 0.23 1.59 11.68
N VAL A 78 0.69 2.38 10.68
CA VAL A 78 1.96 3.12 10.76
C VAL A 78 1.95 4.09 11.94
N VAL A 79 0.87 4.88 12.08
CA VAL A 79 0.69 5.82 13.19
C VAL A 79 0.65 5.11 14.56
N GLN A 80 0.20 3.86 14.60
CA GLN A 80 0.21 3.02 15.80
C GLN A 80 1.57 2.38 16.09
N GLY A 81 2.62 2.70 15.33
CA GLY A 81 3.97 2.15 15.50
C GLY A 81 4.13 0.74 14.93
N ARG A 82 3.16 0.23 14.16
CA ARG A 82 3.14 -1.12 13.60
C ARG A 82 3.63 -1.18 12.16
N ILE A 83 4.66 -0.40 11.85
CA ILE A 83 5.18 -0.34 10.47
C ILE A 83 6.05 -1.56 10.13
N ASP A 84 6.70 -2.14 11.14
CA ASP A 84 7.54 -3.33 10.96
C ASP A 84 6.70 -4.61 10.76
N ASP A 85 5.39 -4.54 11.03
CA ASP A 85 4.43 -5.60 10.75
C ASP A 85 4.06 -5.68 9.26
N PHE A 86 4.56 -4.76 8.42
CA PHE A 86 4.29 -4.81 6.99
C PHE A 86 5.26 -5.74 6.27
N PRO A 87 4.74 -6.76 5.56
CA PRO A 87 5.60 -7.60 4.74
C PRO A 87 6.15 -6.79 3.57
N ASP A 88 7.41 -7.04 3.22
CA ASP A 88 8.06 -6.40 2.07
C ASP A 88 7.36 -6.82 0.77
N MET A 89 6.78 -5.83 0.07
CA MET A 89 6.08 -6.04 -1.19
C MET A 89 6.98 -5.89 -2.42
N THR A 90 8.28 -5.61 -2.27
CA THR A 90 9.19 -5.31 -3.39
C THR A 90 9.22 -6.42 -4.44
N ARG A 91 9.43 -7.68 -3.99
CA ARG A 91 9.48 -8.83 -4.91
C ARG A 91 8.12 -9.17 -5.51
N ALA A 92 7.05 -9.04 -4.72
CA ALA A 92 5.69 -9.22 -5.21
C ALA A 92 5.33 -8.19 -6.30
N GLY A 93 5.72 -6.93 -6.11
CA GLY A 93 5.58 -5.88 -7.11
C GLY A 93 6.32 -6.20 -8.41
N ALA A 94 7.55 -6.72 -8.32
CA ALA A 94 8.31 -7.13 -9.50
C ALA A 94 7.65 -8.28 -10.27
N ILE A 95 7.09 -9.28 -9.58
CA ILE A 95 6.31 -10.37 -10.20
C ILE A 95 5.06 -9.81 -10.88
N ALA A 96 4.33 -8.92 -10.20
CA ALA A 96 3.13 -8.29 -10.73
C ALA A 96 3.39 -7.54 -12.04
N GLU A 97 4.46 -6.74 -12.08
CA GLU A 97 4.85 -5.98 -13.27
C GLU A 97 5.35 -6.90 -14.39
N ARG A 98 6.24 -7.85 -14.08
CA ARG A 98 6.84 -8.77 -15.05
C ARG A 98 5.80 -9.61 -15.79
N PHE A 99 4.80 -10.11 -15.09
CA PHE A 99 3.77 -10.98 -15.64
C PHE A 99 2.46 -10.25 -15.98
N GLN A 100 2.41 -8.93 -15.81
CA GLN A 100 1.23 -8.09 -16.06
C GLN A 100 -0.04 -8.65 -15.41
N LEU A 101 0.06 -8.96 -14.10
CA LEU A 101 -1.04 -9.58 -13.37
C LEU A 101 -2.29 -8.70 -13.35
N ASP A 102 -3.45 -9.32 -13.59
CA ASP A 102 -4.74 -8.67 -13.48
C ASP A 102 -5.14 -8.39 -12.02
N GLU A 103 -6.19 -7.59 -11.80
CA GLU A 103 -6.62 -7.19 -10.47
C GLU A 103 -6.93 -8.38 -9.55
N ALA A 104 -7.51 -9.45 -10.10
CA ALA A 104 -7.83 -10.66 -9.34
C ALA A 104 -6.55 -11.39 -8.88
N SER A 105 -5.54 -11.46 -9.73
CA SER A 105 -4.24 -12.07 -9.45
C SER A 105 -3.41 -11.24 -8.48
N LEU A 106 -3.44 -9.91 -8.61
CA LEU A 106 -2.81 -8.98 -7.66
C LEU A 106 -3.39 -9.16 -6.25
N ARG A 107 -4.72 -9.30 -6.13
CA ARG A 107 -5.39 -9.53 -4.84
C ARG A 107 -4.93 -10.84 -4.19
N LYS A 108 -4.81 -11.92 -4.98
CA LYS A 108 -4.30 -13.22 -4.49
C LYS A 108 -2.83 -13.14 -4.09
N LEU A 109 -2.00 -12.46 -4.88
CA LEU A 109 -0.58 -12.26 -4.58
C LEU A 109 -0.40 -11.52 -3.25
N ARG A 110 -1.21 -10.48 -3.01
CA ARG A 110 -1.22 -9.77 -1.73
C ARG A 110 -1.63 -10.67 -0.57
N ASP A 111 -2.72 -11.43 -0.70
CA ASP A 111 -3.18 -12.36 0.34
C ASP A 111 -2.10 -13.37 0.71
N ILE A 112 -1.34 -13.85 -0.28
CA ILE A 112 -0.19 -14.73 -0.07
C ILE A 112 0.88 -14.00 0.75
N VAL A 113 1.28 -12.80 0.35
CA VAL A 113 2.34 -12.04 1.03
C VAL A 113 1.95 -11.71 2.48
N GLU A 114 0.69 -11.36 2.73
CA GLU A 114 0.20 -11.04 4.07
C GLU A 114 0.06 -12.28 4.98
N LYS A 115 -0.31 -13.44 4.45
CA LYS A 115 -0.54 -14.68 5.24
C LYS A 115 0.70 -15.54 5.40
N ARG A 116 1.68 -15.42 4.52
CA ARG A 116 2.88 -16.27 4.42
C ARG A 116 4.15 -15.45 4.60
N ALA A 117 4.16 -14.55 5.58
CA ALA A 117 5.32 -13.72 5.84
C ALA A 117 6.57 -14.53 6.23
N GLU A 118 6.39 -15.68 6.90
CA GLU A 118 7.50 -16.54 7.38
C GLU A 118 8.21 -17.31 6.26
N ASP A 119 7.49 -17.79 5.24
CA ASP A 119 8.00 -18.56 4.09
C ASP A 119 7.98 -17.76 2.77
N LEU A 120 7.84 -16.44 2.86
CA LEU A 120 7.56 -15.55 1.73
C LEU A 120 8.52 -15.72 0.55
N ALA A 121 9.83 -15.83 0.84
CA ALA A 121 10.85 -15.95 -0.21
C ALA A 121 10.71 -17.23 -1.03
N VAL A 122 10.33 -18.34 -0.39
CA VAL A 122 10.13 -19.64 -1.03
C VAL A 122 8.86 -19.62 -1.87
N VAL A 123 7.78 -19.08 -1.30
CA VAL A 123 6.48 -19.00 -1.98
C VAL A 123 6.54 -18.11 -3.22
N LEU A 124 7.17 -16.93 -3.12
CA LEU A 124 7.32 -16.04 -4.27
C LEU A 124 8.22 -16.63 -5.35
N ALA A 125 9.26 -17.39 -5.00
CA ALA A 125 10.10 -18.09 -5.97
C ALA A 125 9.31 -19.15 -6.73
N HIS A 126 8.55 -19.98 -6.02
CA HIS A 126 7.72 -20.99 -6.64
C HIS A 126 6.63 -20.38 -7.54
N LEU A 127 5.99 -19.29 -7.09
CA LEU A 127 4.99 -18.59 -7.90
C LEU A 127 5.59 -18.04 -9.20
N GLU A 128 6.79 -17.48 -9.12
CA GLU A 128 7.52 -16.97 -10.29
C GLU A 128 7.87 -18.09 -11.28
N GLU A 129 8.29 -19.27 -10.81
CA GLU A 129 8.53 -20.45 -11.65
C GLU A 129 7.26 -20.90 -12.39
N VAL A 130 6.14 -20.99 -11.67
CA VAL A 130 4.85 -21.40 -12.24
C VAL A 130 4.37 -20.40 -13.29
N LEU A 131 4.45 -19.09 -12.99
CA LEU A 131 4.08 -18.04 -13.93
C LEU A 131 4.99 -18.04 -15.16
N ALA A 132 6.31 -18.22 -14.98
CA ALA A 132 7.25 -18.31 -16.10
C ALA A 132 6.95 -19.48 -17.04
N ALA A 133 6.59 -20.65 -16.49
CA ALA A 133 6.21 -21.82 -17.27
C ALA A 133 4.89 -21.61 -18.04
N ALA A 134 3.92 -20.92 -17.43
CA ALA A 134 2.64 -20.59 -18.08
C ALA A 134 2.77 -19.48 -19.14
N TYR A 135 3.67 -18.52 -18.93
CA TYR A 135 3.88 -17.37 -19.82
C TYR A 135 4.67 -17.73 -21.10
N SER A 136 5.36 -18.88 -21.13
CA SER A 136 6.04 -19.39 -22.33
C SER A 136 5.61 -20.82 -22.69
N PRO A 137 4.48 -20.98 -23.42
CA PRO A 137 4.06 -22.30 -23.92
C PRO A 137 5.08 -22.94 -24.88
N SER A 138 5.90 -22.13 -25.56
CA SER A 138 6.96 -22.57 -26.46
C SER A 138 8.09 -23.30 -25.73
N ALA A 139 8.36 -22.96 -24.47
CA ALA A 139 9.33 -23.66 -23.62
C ALA A 139 8.81 -25.02 -23.15
N THR A 140 7.48 -25.20 -23.13
CA THR A 140 6.81 -26.45 -22.76
C THR A 140 6.77 -27.47 -23.91
N LEU A 141 6.99 -27.03 -25.15
CA LEU A 141 7.01 -27.86 -26.36
C LEU A 141 8.40 -28.45 -26.70
N VAL A 142 9.45 -28.11 -25.95
CA VAL A 142 10.80 -28.68 -26.13
C VAL A 142 11.08 -29.69 -25.02
N LYS A 143 10.42 -30.85 -25.08
CA LYS A 143 10.83 -32.09 -24.41
C LYS A 143 10.65 -33.25 -25.37
#